data_AF-A0A842Y8R6-F1
#
_entry.id   AF-A0A842Y8R6-F1
#
_cell.length_a   1.000
_cell.length_b   1.000
_cell.length_c   1.000
_cell.angle_alpha   90.00
_cell.angle_beta   90.00
_cell.angle_gamma   90.00
#
_symmetry.space_group_name_H-M   'P 1'
#
loop_
_entity.id
_entity.type
_entity.pdbx_description
1 polymer ?
#
loop_
_entity_poly.entity_id
_entity_poly.type
_entity_poly.pdbx_seq_one_letter_code
_entity_poly.pdbx_strand_id
1 'polypeptide(L)'
;MVIKIAPRIRSEIMDYGLILLVGIIGFISGLASGFFGIGGGSIRIPLLNLIGFSIIASYGINLMTLPVSSLIGAVSQRKNIDIKLGTHMIIGGSIGTVIGTLIAFSLSTSALVLAILFLIVSLVSVIGMNLNHIATEASQKLKASFFGLFFTSLAANILTGMR
;
A
#
# COMPACT_ATOMS: atom_id res chain seq x y z
N MET A 1 21.49 -19.60 -16.38
CA MET A 1 20.26 -18.91 -15.95
C MET A 1 20.15 -17.63 -16.76
N VAL A 2 19.29 -17.63 -17.77
CA VAL A 2 19.32 -16.69 -18.90
C VAL A 2 18.87 -15.32 -18.44
N ILE A 3 19.83 -14.40 -18.29
CA ILE A 3 19.59 -12.97 -18.36
C ILE A 3 19.08 -12.72 -19.78
N LYS A 4 17.76 -12.61 -19.92
CA LYS A 4 17.10 -12.25 -21.17
C LYS A 4 17.38 -10.77 -21.40
N ILE A 5 18.57 -10.51 -21.92
CA ILE A 5 19.03 -9.21 -22.39
C ILE A 5 17.93 -8.66 -23.30
N ALA A 6 17.51 -7.45 -22.95
CA ALA A 6 16.55 -6.58 -23.62
C ALA A 6 16.13 -7.01 -25.03
N PRO A 7 14.83 -7.21 -25.30
CA PRO A 7 14.37 -7.30 -26.67
C PRO A 7 14.54 -5.89 -27.28
N ARG A 8 15.58 -5.76 -28.10
CA ARG A 8 15.52 -5.05 -29.37
C ARG A 8 15.15 -3.56 -29.27
N ILE A 9 16.07 -2.79 -28.70
CA ILE A 9 16.32 -1.41 -29.17
C ILE A 9 16.96 -1.52 -30.55
N ARG A 10 16.16 -1.85 -31.57
CA ARG A 10 16.54 -1.64 -32.97
C ARG A 10 15.32 -1.64 -33.89
N SER A 11 14.65 -0.50 -33.95
CA SER A 11 14.17 0.08 -35.19
C SER A 11 14.00 1.58 -34.97
N GLU A 12 14.80 2.35 -35.69
CA GLU A 12 14.83 3.81 -35.70
C GLU A 12 13.62 4.41 -36.41
N ILE A 13 12.43 4.13 -35.87
CA ILE A 13 11.24 4.94 -36.04
C ILE A 13 10.60 4.92 -34.67
N MET A 14 10.54 6.09 -34.03
CA MET A 14 9.75 6.27 -32.83
C MET A 14 8.31 5.97 -33.21
N ASP A 15 7.86 4.73 -33.01
CA ASP A 15 6.53 4.29 -33.38
C ASP A 15 5.56 5.24 -32.69
N TYR A 16 4.88 6.10 -33.45
CA TYR A 16 3.94 7.08 -32.89
C TYR A 16 2.89 6.36 -32.01
N GLY A 17 2.60 5.10 -32.32
CA GLY A 17 1.79 4.21 -31.50
C GLY A 17 2.36 3.93 -30.11
N LEU A 18 3.67 3.71 -29.96
CA LEU A 18 4.31 3.50 -28.65
C LEU A 18 4.25 4.78 -27.80
N ILE A 19 4.54 5.94 -28.40
CA ILE A 19 4.45 7.24 -27.70
C ILE A 19 3.01 7.48 -27.24
N LEU A 20 2.03 7.26 -28.12
CA LEU A 20 0.62 7.39 -27.80
C LEU A 20 0.22 6.45 -26.65
N LEU A 21 0.66 5.19 -26.70
CA LEU A 21 0.36 4.20 -25.66
C LEU A 21 0.93 4.58 -24.30
N VAL A 22 2.20 5.00 -24.25
CA VAL A 22 2.84 5.48 -23.01
C VAL A 22 2.15 6.76 -22.50
N GLY A 23 1.74 7.65 -23.41
CA GLY A 23 0.93 8.83 -23.09
C GLY A 23 -0.41 8.47 -22.45
N ILE A 24 -1.12 7.48 -23.01
CA ILE A 24 -2.40 6.97 -22.45
C ILE A 24 -2.18 6.34 -21.07
N ILE A 25 -1.13 5.53 -20.89
CA ILE A 25 -0.78 4.94 -19.59
C ILE A 25 -0.49 6.06 -18.58
N GLY A 26 0.28 7.08 -18.96
CA GLY A 26 0.57 8.25 -18.15
C GLY A 26 -0.70 9.01 -17.76
N PHE A 27 -1.62 9.21 -18.70
CA PHE A 27 -2.90 9.88 -18.48
C PHE A 27 -3.82 9.10 -17.54
N ILE A 28 -4.06 7.82 -17.82
CA ILE A 28 -4.91 6.94 -16.99
C ILE A 28 -4.35 6.84 -15.57
N SER A 29 -3.05 6.58 -15.44
CA SER A 29 -2.42 6.49 -14.13
C SER A 29 -2.37 7.83 -13.40
N GLY A 30 -2.27 8.96 -14.11
CA GLY A 30 -2.37 10.30 -13.56
C GLY A 30 -3.75 10.60 -13.00
N LEU A 31 -4.82 10.26 -13.75
CA LEU A 31 -6.20 10.35 -13.27
C LEU A 31 -6.41 9.49 -12.04
N ALA A 32 -6.03 8.21 -12.10
CA ALA A 32 -6.14 7.31 -10.97
C ALA A 32 -5.33 7.80 -9.75
N SER A 33 -4.13 8.37 -9.98
CA SER A 33 -3.36 8.99 -8.91
C SER A 33 -4.08 10.17 -8.27
N GLY A 34 -4.79 10.98 -9.05
CA GLY A 34 -5.58 12.11 -8.55
C GLY A 34 -6.79 11.68 -7.74
N PHE A 35 -7.50 10.63 -8.18
CA PHE A 35 -8.67 10.11 -7.47
C PHE A 35 -8.30 9.35 -6.18
N PHE A 36 -7.30 8.47 -6.25
CA PHE A 36 -6.95 7.58 -5.14
C PHE A 36 -5.81 8.12 -4.25
N GLY A 37 -5.07 9.15 -4.69
CA GLY A 37 -3.93 9.69 -3.95
C GLY A 37 -2.71 8.74 -3.85
N ILE A 38 -2.71 7.62 -4.58
CA ILE A 38 -1.68 6.57 -4.48
C ILE A 38 -0.39 6.87 -5.26
N GLY A 39 -0.29 8.01 -5.95
CA GLY A 39 0.90 8.41 -6.70
C GLY A 39 1.10 7.75 -8.09
N GLY A 40 0.15 6.93 -8.54
CA GLY A 40 0.13 6.37 -9.91
C GLY A 40 1.17 5.27 -10.19
N GLY A 41 2.18 5.10 -9.33
CA GLY A 41 3.23 4.09 -9.50
C GLY A 41 2.73 2.64 -9.46
N SER A 42 1.77 2.35 -8.58
CA SER A 42 1.11 1.03 -8.50
C SER A 42 0.45 0.60 -9.81
N ILE A 43 0.10 1.56 -10.67
CA ILE A 43 -0.52 1.32 -11.98
C ILE A 43 0.53 1.41 -13.11
N ARG A 44 1.40 2.43 -13.09
CA ARG A 44 2.43 2.65 -14.14
C ARG A 44 3.41 1.50 -14.24
N ILE A 45 3.94 1.02 -13.12
CA ILE A 45 5.01 0.00 -13.10
C ILE A 45 4.57 -1.31 -13.78
N PRO A 46 3.43 -1.93 -13.41
CA PRO A 46 2.96 -3.14 -14.08
C PRO A 46 2.55 -2.89 -15.54
N LEU A 47 1.92 -1.75 -15.86
CA LEU A 47 1.53 -1.44 -17.24
C LEU A 47 2.75 -1.24 -18.15
N LEU A 48 3.78 -0.52 -17.70
CA LEU A 48 5.04 -0.36 -18.43
C LEU A 48 5.75 -1.71 -18.61
N ASN A 49 5.69 -2.59 -17.61
CA ASN A 49 6.27 -3.92 -17.74
C ASN A 49 5.52 -4.80 -18.76
N LEU A 50 4.19 -4.74 -18.80
CA LEU A 50 3.37 -5.48 -19.77
C LEU A 50 3.66 -5.08 -21.21
N ILE A 51 3.95 -3.81 -21.46
CA ILE A 51 4.29 -3.32 -22.81
C ILE A 51 5.77 -3.57 -23.19
N GLY A 52 6.54 -4.22 -22.32
CA GLY A 52 7.91 -4.68 -22.61
C GLY A 52 9.03 -3.89 -21.97
N PHE A 53 8.76 -2.87 -21.14
CA PHE A 53 9.82 -2.21 -20.37
C PHE A 53 10.37 -3.13 -19.28
N SER A 54 11.69 -3.07 -19.07
CA SER A 54 12.32 -3.70 -17.91
C SER A 54 11.72 -3.10 -16.63
N ILE A 55 11.50 -3.95 -15.62
CA ILE A 55 11.00 -3.54 -14.30
C ILE A 55 11.83 -2.38 -13.74
N ILE A 56 13.16 -2.44 -13.89
CA ILE A 56 14.08 -1.40 -13.43
C ILE A 56 13.83 -0.06 -14.14
N ALA A 57 13.59 -0.10 -15.46
CA ALA A 57 13.28 1.11 -16.24
C ALA A 57 11.92 1.70 -15.83
N SER A 58 10.91 0.86 -15.60
CA SER A 58 9.59 1.29 -15.12
C SER A 58 9.64 1.97 -13.75
N TYR A 59 10.46 1.44 -12.82
CA TYR A 59 10.71 2.10 -11.53
C TYR A 59 11.42 3.44 -11.71
N GLY A 60 12.40 3.54 -12.62
CA GLY A 60 13.08 4.79 -12.94
C GLY A 60 12.13 5.88 -13.47
N ILE A 61 11.24 5.53 -14.39
CA ILE A 61 10.20 6.44 -14.90
C ILE A 61 9.27 6.89 -13.76
N ASN A 62 8.88 5.96 -12.88
CA ASN A 62 8.02 6.29 -11.77
C ASN A 62 8.68 7.25 -10.76
N LEU A 63 9.97 7.06 -10.46
CA LEU A 63 10.74 7.94 -9.57
C LEU A 63 10.81 9.39 -10.08
N MET A 64 10.86 9.58 -11.39
CA MET A 64 10.85 10.92 -12.00
C MET A 64 9.45 11.55 -12.00
N THR A 65 8.40 10.76 -12.24
CA THR A 65 7.04 11.27 -12.45
C THR A 65 6.24 11.42 -11.15
N LEU A 66 6.51 10.58 -10.14
CA LEU A 66 5.79 10.55 -8.87
C LEU A 66 5.88 11.88 -8.11
N PRO A 67 7.08 12.48 -7.86
CA PRO A 67 7.19 13.73 -7.11
C PRO A 67 6.47 14.89 -7.79
N VAL A 68 6.56 14.97 -9.11
CA VAL A 68 5.88 16.00 -9.91
C VAL A 68 4.37 15.88 -9.75
N SER A 69 3.82 14.68 -9.91
CA SER A 69 2.37 14.45 -9.78
C SER A 69 1.86 14.73 -8.36
N SER A 70 2.61 14.32 -7.34
CA SER A 70 2.26 14.57 -5.94
C SER A 70 2.32 16.05 -5.57
N LEU A 71 3.30 16.79 -6.09
CA LEU A 71 3.42 18.23 -5.87
C LEU A 71 2.23 18.97 -6.49
N ILE A 72 1.86 18.65 -7.72
CA ILE A 72 0.70 19.23 -8.39
C ILE A 72 -0.58 18.93 -7.61
N GLY A 73 -0.76 17.69 -7.14
CA GLY A 73 -1.89 17.29 -6.30
C GLY A 73 -1.96 18.09 -4.99
N ALA A 74 -0.83 18.24 -4.29
CA ALA A 74 -0.74 19.00 -3.05
C ALA A 74 -1.07 20.48 -3.25
N VAL A 75 -0.53 21.11 -4.32
CA VAL A 75 -0.80 22.52 -4.65
C VAL A 75 -2.27 22.73 -5.04
N SER A 76 -2.82 21.81 -5.83
CA SER A 76 -4.21 21.86 -6.28
C SER A 76 -5.18 21.74 -5.11
N GLN A 77 -4.87 20.90 -4.11
CA GLN A 77 -5.73 20.64 -2.95
C GLN A 77 -5.33 21.42 -1.69
N ARG A 78 -4.44 22.42 -1.78
CA ARG A 78 -3.90 23.16 -0.63
C ARG A 78 -4.93 23.70 0.36
N LYS A 79 -6.14 24.03 -0.11
CA LYS A 79 -7.22 24.57 0.74
C LYS A 79 -7.90 23.50 1.60
N ASN A 80 -7.80 22.23 1.21
CA ASN A 80 -8.42 21.09 1.87
C ASN A 80 -7.42 20.28 2.71
N ILE A 81 -6.15 20.69 2.75
CA ILE A 81 -5.09 19.97 3.45
C ILE A 81 -4.98 20.51 4.87
N ASP A 82 -5.20 19.64 5.86
CA ASP A 82 -4.78 19.89 7.23
C ASP A 82 -3.26 19.65 7.32
N ILE A 83 -2.51 20.74 7.48
CA ILE A 83 -1.05 20.72 7.56
C ILE A 83 -0.56 19.90 8.75
N LYS A 84 -1.28 19.86 9.87
CA LYS A 84 -0.89 19.07 11.05
C LYS A 84 -1.02 17.58 10.75
N LEU A 85 -2.12 17.14 10.13
CA LEU A 85 -2.26 15.75 9.71
C LEU A 85 -1.23 15.38 8.64
N GLY A 86 -0.98 16.29 7.69
CA GLY A 86 0.01 16.11 6.63
C GLY A 86 1.42 15.87 7.19
N THR A 87 1.87 16.63 8.19
CA THR A 87 3.21 16.43 8.77
C THR A 87 3.35 15.07 9.47
N HIS A 88 2.33 14.62 10.21
CA HIS A 88 2.34 13.30 10.84
C HIS A 88 2.38 12.18 9.78
N MET A 89 1.63 12.32 8.68
CA MET A 89 1.66 11.38 7.56
C MET A 89 3.02 11.34 6.86
N ILE A 90 3.67 12.50 6.67
CA ILE A 90 5.01 12.56 6.06
C ILE A 90 6.03 11.85 6.94
N ILE A 91 6.04 12.11 8.24
CA ILE A 91 6.99 11.50 9.18
C ILE A 91 6.76 9.98 9.26
N GLY A 92 5.53 9.56 9.52
CA GLY A 92 5.17 8.15 9.64
C GLY A 92 5.39 7.38 8.34
N GLY A 93 4.98 7.96 7.21
CA GLY A 93 5.14 7.37 5.87
C GLY A 93 6.60 7.26 5.45
N SER A 94 7.43 8.27 5.73
CA SER A 94 8.87 8.23 5.42
C SER A 94 9.59 7.16 6.23
N ILE A 95 9.37 7.13 7.55
CA ILE A 95 9.97 6.13 8.44
C ILE A 95 9.49 4.72 8.04
N GLY A 96 8.19 4.55 7.81
CA GLY A 96 7.60 3.27 7.39
C GLY A 96 8.15 2.78 6.05
N THR A 97 8.34 3.68 5.08
CA THR A 97 8.89 3.34 3.76
C THR A 97 10.35 2.88 3.87
N VAL A 98 11.17 3.59 4.66
CA VAL A 98 12.58 3.21 4.87
C VAL A 98 12.68 1.85 5.55
N ILE A 99 11.97 1.66 6.67
CA ILE A 99 11.97 0.39 7.41
C ILE A 99 11.44 -0.76 6.54
N GLY A 100 10.32 -0.54 5.84
CA GLY A 100 9.73 -1.55 4.95
C GLY A 100 10.67 -1.94 3.81
N THR A 101 11.37 -0.96 3.23
CA THR A 101 12.35 -1.22 2.17
C THR A 101 13.55 -2.01 2.71
N LEU A 102 14.08 -1.65 3.88
CA LEU A 102 15.19 -2.39 4.51
C LEU A 102 14.81 -3.84 4.80
N ILE A 103 13.62 -4.07 5.37
CA ILE A 103 13.11 -5.42 5.61
C ILE A 103 12.97 -6.18 4.28
N ALA A 104 12.39 -5.56 3.26
CA ALA A 104 12.23 -6.18 1.94
C ALA A 104 13.58 -6.56 1.29
N PHE A 105 14.63 -5.75 1.47
CA PHE A 105 15.97 -6.07 0.98
C PHE A 105 16.67 -7.17 1.79
N SER A 106 16.43 -7.25 3.10
CA SER A 106 16.99 -8.30 3.94
C SER A 106 16.37 -9.67 3.69
N LEU A 107 15.12 -9.72 3.21
CA LEU A 107 14.46 -10.97 2.82
C LEU A 107 14.92 -11.39 1.41
N SER A 108 15.86 -12.33 1.34
CA SER A 108 16.18 -13.05 0.10
C SER A 108 15.06 -14.05 -0.21
N THR A 109 13.88 -13.54 -0.60
CA THR A 109 12.68 -14.36 -0.76
C THR A 109 11.99 -14.11 -2.08
N SER A 110 11.36 -15.15 -2.63
CA SER A 110 10.57 -15.09 -3.87
C SER A 110 9.52 -13.97 -3.83
N ALA A 111 9.26 -13.37 -4.99
CA ALA A 111 8.25 -12.31 -5.17
C ALA A 111 6.87 -12.68 -4.60
N LEU A 112 6.54 -13.97 -4.54
CA LEU A 112 5.31 -14.47 -3.95
C LEU A 112 5.21 -14.15 -2.44
N VAL A 113 6.30 -14.27 -1.69
CA VAL A 113 6.29 -14.01 -0.24
C VAL A 113 6.14 -12.51 0.01
N LEU A 114 6.79 -11.68 -0.82
CA LEU A 114 6.64 -10.23 -0.72
C LEU A 114 5.20 -9.79 -1.03
N ALA A 115 4.53 -10.44 -1.99
CA ALA A 115 3.13 -10.22 -2.30
C ALA A 115 2.20 -10.64 -1.15
N ILE A 116 2.46 -11.79 -0.51
CA ILE A 116 1.69 -12.26 0.65
C ILE A 116 1.86 -11.31 1.84
N LEU A 117 3.10 -10.87 2.12
CA LEU A 117 3.38 -9.91 3.18
C LEU A 117 2.66 -8.57 2.91
N PHE A 118 2.71 -8.07 1.68
CA PHE A 118 1.97 -6.88 1.28
C PHE A 118 0.46 -7.03 1.52
N LEU A 119 -0.12 -8.18 1.15
CA LEU A 119 -1.54 -8.47 1.35
C LEU A 119 -1.90 -8.47 2.85
N ILE A 120 -1.09 -9.15 3.68
CA ILE A 120 -1.31 -9.19 5.13
C ILE A 120 -1.24 -7.78 5.73
N VAL A 121 -0.20 -7.00 5.39
CA VAL A 121 -0.04 -5.63 5.88
C VAL A 121 -1.18 -4.73 5.43
N SER A 122 -1.65 -4.89 4.18
CA SER A 122 -2.80 -4.16 3.64
C SER A 122 -4.09 -4.49 4.41
N LEU A 123 -4.38 -5.77 4.66
CA LEU A 123 -5.53 -6.19 5.45
C LEU A 123 -5.48 -5.64 6.87
N VAL A 124 -4.32 -5.76 7.54
CA VAL A 124 -4.12 -5.22 8.89
C VAL A 124 -4.30 -3.70 8.92
N SER A 125 -3.83 -2.98 7.89
CA SER A 125 -4.00 -1.53 7.80
C SER A 125 -5.47 -1.14 7.64
N VAL A 126 -6.22 -1.84 6.78
CA VAL A 126 -7.67 -1.59 6.57
C VAL A 126 -8.46 -1.89 7.84
N ILE A 127 -8.16 -2.99 8.53
CA ILE A 127 -8.78 -3.33 9.81
C ILE A 127 -8.37 -2.30 10.87
N GLY A 128 -7.11 -1.87 10.91
CA GLY A 128 -6.57 -0.81 11.77
C GLY A 128 -7.29 0.52 11.62
N MET A 129 -7.58 0.93 10.38
CA MET A 129 -8.35 2.14 10.10
C MET A 129 -9.80 2.04 10.57
N ASN A 130 -10.42 0.86 10.44
CA ASN A 130 -11.80 0.60 10.89
C ASN A 130 -11.90 0.20 12.38
N LEU A 131 -10.78 -0.08 13.04
CA LEU A 131 -10.72 -0.52 14.44
C LEU A 131 -11.22 0.56 15.40
N ASN A 132 -11.12 1.85 15.07
CA ASN A 132 -11.71 2.91 15.90
C ASN A 132 -13.25 2.86 15.99
N HIS A 133 -13.92 2.26 14.99
CA HIS A 133 -15.37 2.00 15.03
C HIS A 133 -15.71 0.68 15.73
N ILE A 134 -14.87 -0.35 15.56
CA ILE A 134 -15.12 -1.69 16.11
C ILE A 134 -14.69 -1.79 17.59
N ALA A 135 -13.62 -1.10 17.99
CA ALA A 135 -13.09 -1.14 19.36
C ALA A 135 -14.04 -0.50 20.38
N THR A 136 -14.86 0.47 19.97
CA THR A 136 -15.90 1.06 20.82
C THR A 136 -17.02 0.06 21.12
N GLU A 137 -17.45 -0.72 20.11
CA GLU A 137 -18.46 -1.78 20.29
C GLU A 137 -17.89 -3.04 20.97
N ALA A 138 -16.66 -3.43 20.63
CA ALA A 138 -15.99 -4.61 21.18
C ALA A 138 -15.56 -4.39 22.64
N SER A 139 -15.11 -3.19 23.03
CA SER A 139 -14.76 -2.89 24.42
C SER A 139 -15.99 -2.93 25.34
N GLN A 140 -17.17 -2.49 24.85
CA GLN A 140 -18.42 -2.63 25.61
C GLN A 140 -18.89 -4.09 25.71
N LYS A 141 -18.83 -4.87 24.62
CA LYS A 141 -19.23 -6.29 24.66
C LYS A 141 -18.26 -7.19 25.43
N LEU A 142 -16.95 -6.93 25.36
CA LEU A 142 -15.93 -7.73 26.04
C LEU A 142 -15.94 -7.49 27.56
N LYS A 143 -16.15 -6.24 28.01
CA LYS A 143 -16.24 -5.93 29.44
C LYS A 143 -17.54 -6.47 30.08
N ALA A 144 -18.64 -6.50 29.32
CA ALA A 144 -19.91 -7.10 29.75
C ALA A 144 -19.88 -8.64 29.79
N SER A 145 -19.13 -9.28 28.88
CA SER A 145 -19.05 -10.74 28.80
C SER A 145 -18.02 -11.35 29.75
N PHE A 146 -16.86 -10.70 29.95
CA PHE A 146 -15.76 -11.24 30.78
C PHE A 146 -16.12 -11.30 32.28
N PHE A 147 -16.81 -10.29 32.82
CA PHE A 147 -17.14 -10.26 34.25
C PHE A 147 -18.28 -11.21 34.62
N GLY A 148 -19.27 -11.37 33.73
CA GLY A 148 -20.39 -12.29 33.92
C GLY A 148 -19.95 -13.75 33.83
N LEU A 149 -19.19 -14.12 32.80
CA LEU A 149 -18.71 -15.50 32.62
C LEU A 149 -17.76 -15.94 33.74
N PHE A 150 -16.83 -15.07 34.17
CA PHE A 150 -15.90 -15.37 35.25
C PHE A 150 -16.61 -15.60 36.59
N PHE A 151 -17.61 -14.78 36.94
CA PHE A 151 -18.39 -14.99 38.17
C PHE A 151 -19.32 -16.21 38.06
N THR A 152 -19.91 -16.49 36.90
CA THR A 152 -20.74 -17.70 36.72
C THR A 152 -19.94 -18.99 36.78
N SER A 153 -18.73 -19.03 36.19
CA SER A 153 -17.87 -20.22 36.28
C SER A 153 -17.28 -20.39 37.68
N LEU A 154 -16.92 -19.29 38.35
CA LEU A 154 -16.40 -19.33 39.72
C LEU A 154 -17.47 -19.74 40.74
N ALA A 155 -18.68 -19.17 40.65
CA ALA A 155 -19.80 -19.53 41.51
C ALA A 155 -20.27 -20.98 41.26
N ALA A 156 -20.31 -21.44 40.00
CA ALA A 156 -20.61 -22.83 39.69
C ALA A 156 -19.58 -23.77 40.33
N ASN A 157 -18.28 -23.48 40.23
CA ASN A 157 -17.22 -24.33 40.78
C ASN A 157 -17.17 -24.33 42.33
N ILE A 158 -17.54 -23.21 42.97
CA ILE A 158 -17.62 -23.11 44.44
C ILE A 158 -18.87 -23.81 44.98
N LEU A 159 -20.01 -23.74 44.27
CA LEU A 159 -21.27 -24.35 44.69
C LEU A 159 -21.30 -25.87 44.48
N THR A 160 -20.65 -26.39 43.42
CA THR A 160 -20.41 -27.83 43.23
C THR A 160 -19.18 -28.33 43.96
N GLY A 161 -18.76 -27.67 45.05
CA GLY A 161 -17.67 -28.06 45.93
C GLY A 161 -17.92 -29.36 46.71
N MET A 162 -18.30 -30.44 46.03
CA MET A 162 -18.42 -31.79 46.54
C MET A 162 -18.42 -32.79 45.37
N ARG A 163 -17.25 -32.95 44.76
CA ARG A 163 -16.52 -34.23 44.60
C ARG A 163 -15.18 -34.01 43.91
#